data_AF-A0A359KF27-F1
#
_entry.id   AF-A0A359KF27-F1
#
_cell.length_a   1.000
_cell.length_b   1.000
_cell.length_c   1.000
_cell.angle_alpha   90.00
_cell.angle_beta   90.00
_cell.angle_gamma   90.00
#
_symmetry.space_group_name_H-M   'P 1'
#
loop_
_entity.id
_entity.type
_entity.pdbx_description
1 polymer ?
#
loop_
_entity_poly.entity_id
_entity_poly.type
_entity_poly.pdbx_seq_one_letter_code
_entity_poly.pdbx_strand_id
1 'polypeptide(L)'
;MTDATNTAAAEPIVLELLGPGPDYANKTVWLPQLFMETARAGSMVIENRRFENCLIEGPAVLLPLEGCNFDGCNMGDAHGDPRNLMLSPQGPQRVTGPIPFKNCQFINCNFLGVGFTGSSAFLDNMAKALAQPQDSATQ
;
A
#
# COMPACT_ATOMS: atom_id res chain seq x y z
N MET A 1 -21.40 44.30 -18.71
CA MET A 1 -20.26 43.41 -19.02
C MET A 1 -19.87 42.72 -17.73
N THR A 2 -20.01 41.39 -17.74
CA THR A 2 -19.39 40.37 -16.88
C THR A 2 -19.52 40.52 -15.35
N ASP A 3 -20.47 39.75 -14.84
CA ASP A 3 -20.57 39.29 -13.46
C ASP A 3 -19.34 38.42 -13.13
N ALA A 4 -18.54 38.84 -12.14
CA ALA A 4 -17.38 38.09 -11.68
C ALA A 4 -17.87 37.08 -10.64
N THR A 5 -18.09 35.84 -11.07
CA THR A 5 -18.40 34.72 -10.18
C THR A 5 -17.19 34.46 -9.26
N ASN A 6 -17.32 34.95 -8.03
CA ASN A 6 -16.46 34.61 -6.90
C ASN A 6 -16.57 33.09 -6.65
N THR A 7 -15.66 32.31 -7.25
CA THR A 7 -15.54 30.88 -6.97
C THR A 7 -14.94 30.74 -5.57
N ALA A 8 -15.78 30.39 -4.59
CA ALA A 8 -15.30 30.06 -3.26
C ALA A 8 -14.25 28.94 -3.37
N ALA A 9 -13.06 29.16 -2.78
CA ALA A 9 -12.04 28.13 -2.70
C ALA A 9 -12.61 26.92 -1.95
N ALA A 10 -12.36 25.71 -2.47
CA ALA A 10 -12.76 24.48 -1.80
C ALA A 10 -12.13 24.39 -0.41
N GLU A 11 -12.88 23.91 0.58
CA GLU A 11 -12.34 23.66 1.91
C GLU A 11 -11.26 22.57 1.86
N PRO A 12 -10.18 22.69 2.64
CA PRO A 12 -9.12 21.71 2.66
C PRO A 12 -9.60 20.38 3.25
N ILE A 13 -9.13 19.28 2.68
CA ILE A 13 -9.31 17.94 3.27
C ILE A 13 -8.47 17.87 4.55
N VAL A 14 -9.11 17.58 5.68
CA VAL A 14 -8.45 17.34 6.97
C VAL A 14 -8.44 15.85 7.22
N LEU A 15 -7.26 15.29 7.47
CA LEU A 15 -7.07 13.88 7.78
C LEU A 15 -6.69 13.73 9.25
N GLU A 16 -7.39 12.85 9.95
CA GLU A 16 -6.99 12.44 11.29
C GLU A 16 -5.70 11.61 11.19
N LEU A 17 -4.69 11.97 11.99
CA LEU A 17 -3.40 11.27 11.96
C LEU A 17 -3.56 9.78 12.29
N LEU A 18 -2.86 8.92 11.56
CA LEU A 18 -2.85 7.49 11.81
C LEU A 18 -2.13 7.15 13.13
N GLY A 19 -1.15 7.99 13.49
CA GLY A 19 -0.33 7.89 14.68
C GLY A 19 1.08 7.39 14.38
N PRO A 20 2.02 7.50 15.33
CA PRO A 20 3.45 7.27 15.11
C PRO A 20 3.82 5.78 14.88
N GLY A 21 2.89 4.84 15.06
CA GLY A 21 3.18 3.41 15.09
C GLY A 21 3.87 2.99 16.41
N PRO A 22 4.54 1.83 16.46
CA PRO A 22 4.81 0.93 15.33
C PRO A 22 3.62 0.05 14.94
N ASP A 23 2.66 -0.13 15.85
CA ASP A 23 1.54 -1.05 15.68
C ASP A 23 0.27 -0.31 15.23
N TYR A 24 -0.36 -0.85 14.19
CA TYR A 24 -1.67 -0.42 13.69
C TYR A 24 -2.58 -1.64 13.69
N ALA A 25 -3.68 -1.57 14.44
CA ALA A 25 -4.62 -2.67 14.58
C ALA A 25 -6.05 -2.21 14.33
N ASN A 26 -6.80 -2.94 13.50
CA ASN A 26 -8.22 -2.68 13.21
C ASN A 26 -8.48 -1.27 12.66
N LYS A 27 -7.61 -0.79 11.77
CA LYS A 27 -7.68 0.55 11.17
C LYS A 27 -7.74 0.50 9.65
N THR A 28 -8.35 1.52 9.06
CA THR A 28 -8.09 1.89 7.66
C THR A 28 -6.81 2.73 7.61
N VAL A 29 -5.87 2.29 6.79
CA VAL A 29 -4.55 2.90 6.60
C VAL A 29 -4.46 3.37 5.17
N TRP A 30 -4.71 4.67 4.94
CA TRP A 30 -4.52 5.27 3.64
C TRP A 30 -3.02 5.50 3.37
N LEU A 31 -2.46 4.78 2.40
CA LEU A 31 -1.02 4.73 2.18
C LEU A 31 -0.37 6.09 1.87
N PRO A 32 -0.97 6.96 1.02
CA PRO A 32 -0.45 8.31 0.81
C PRO A 32 -0.32 9.12 2.11
N GLN A 33 -1.31 9.04 3.00
CA GLN A 33 -1.25 9.72 4.29
C GLN A 33 -0.14 9.16 5.18
N LEU A 34 -0.04 7.83 5.31
CA LEU A 34 1.01 7.20 6.12
C LEU A 34 2.42 7.60 5.62
N PHE A 35 2.61 7.66 4.31
CA PHE A 35 3.84 8.14 3.72
C PHE A 35 4.11 9.61 4.04
N MET A 36 3.09 10.48 3.94
CA MET A 36 3.23 11.90 4.31
C MET A 36 3.58 12.10 5.79
N GLU A 37 2.97 11.33 6.69
CA GLU A 37 3.30 11.35 8.13
C GLU A 37 4.76 10.91 8.36
N THR A 38 5.19 9.85 7.67
CA THR A 38 6.57 9.33 7.74
C THR A 38 7.59 10.35 7.21
N ALA A 39 7.28 10.99 6.07
CA ALA A 39 8.11 12.04 5.47
C ALA A 39 8.25 13.26 6.38
N ARG A 40 7.17 13.69 7.03
CA ARG A 40 7.20 14.78 8.01
C ARG A 40 8.02 14.43 9.26
N ALA A 41 8.09 13.15 9.60
CA ALA A 41 8.98 12.64 10.66
C ALA A 41 10.44 12.47 10.21
N GLY A 42 10.79 12.81 8.96
CA GLY A 42 12.16 12.82 8.46
C GLY A 42 12.61 11.54 7.76
N SER A 43 11.72 10.58 7.51
CA SER A 43 12.03 9.35 6.78
C SER A 43 11.25 9.25 5.47
N MET A 44 11.88 8.72 4.43
CA MET A 44 11.22 8.43 3.15
C MET A 44 10.87 6.94 2.99
N VAL A 45 11.03 6.15 4.06
CA VAL A 45 10.74 4.71 4.11
C VAL A 45 9.88 4.41 5.32
N ILE A 46 8.76 3.73 5.11
CA ILE A 46 7.91 3.25 6.20
C ILE A 46 8.58 1.99 6.76
N GLU A 47 9.11 2.11 7.97
CA GLU A 47 9.94 1.05 8.54
C GLU A 47 9.50 0.59 9.93
N ASN A 48 9.75 -0.70 10.21
CA ASN A 48 9.55 -1.32 11.52
C ASN A 48 8.11 -1.14 12.01
N ARG A 49 7.14 -1.43 11.15
CA ARG A 49 5.70 -1.32 11.44
C ARG A 49 5.01 -2.67 11.41
N ARG A 50 3.99 -2.82 12.24
CA ARG A 50 3.09 -3.98 12.23
C ARG A 50 1.67 -3.50 11.94
N PHE A 51 1.05 -4.09 10.95
CA PHE A 51 -0.33 -3.87 10.56
C PHE A 51 -1.10 -5.16 10.79
N GLU A 52 -2.17 -5.10 11.58
CA GLU A 52 -2.97 -6.26 11.96
C GLU A 52 -4.45 -5.98 11.78
N ASN A 53 -5.14 -6.84 11.04
CA ASN A 53 -6.57 -6.69 10.72
C ASN A 53 -6.91 -5.31 10.13
N CYS A 54 -5.97 -4.73 9.37
CA CYS A 54 -6.12 -3.41 8.76
C CYS A 54 -6.68 -3.50 7.32
N LEU A 55 -7.42 -2.47 6.92
CA LEU A 55 -7.64 -2.15 5.51
C LEU A 55 -6.49 -1.24 5.04
N ILE A 56 -5.70 -1.72 4.10
CA ILE A 56 -4.59 -0.97 3.50
C ILE A 56 -5.06 -0.38 2.18
N GLU A 57 -5.16 0.95 2.11
CA GLU A 57 -5.90 1.64 1.06
C GLU A 57 -5.00 2.52 0.17
N GLY A 58 -5.21 2.41 -1.14
CA GLY A 58 -4.62 3.26 -2.16
C GLY A 58 -5.46 4.51 -2.50
N PRO A 59 -5.30 5.11 -3.70
CA PRO A 59 -4.45 4.66 -4.80
C PRO A 59 -2.97 4.76 -4.43
N ALA A 60 -2.24 3.66 -4.54
CA ALA A 60 -0.82 3.60 -4.22
C ALA A 60 -0.12 2.42 -4.91
N VAL A 61 1.20 2.54 -5.06
CA VAL A 61 2.07 1.41 -5.42
C VAL A 61 3.00 1.14 -4.25
N LEU A 62 2.94 -0.06 -3.70
CA LEU A 62 3.76 -0.53 -2.58
C LEU A 62 5.06 -1.17 -3.11
N LEU A 63 6.20 -0.74 -2.58
CA LEU A 63 7.51 -1.34 -2.81
C LEU A 63 8.00 -2.01 -1.52
N PRO A 64 7.93 -3.35 -1.39
CA PRO A 64 8.51 -4.04 -0.26
C PRO A 64 10.01 -4.14 -0.45
N LEU A 65 10.76 -3.58 0.50
CA LEU A 65 12.19 -3.78 0.67
C LEU A 65 12.44 -4.98 1.59
N GLU A 66 13.66 -5.12 2.09
CA GLU A 66 14.04 -6.18 3.01
C GLU A 66 13.14 -6.27 4.26
N GLY A 67 12.87 -7.50 4.70
CA GLY A 67 12.16 -7.79 5.95
C GLY A 67 10.64 -7.58 5.92
N CYS A 68 10.02 -7.34 4.77
CA CYS A 68 8.56 -7.25 4.67
C CYS A 68 7.90 -8.63 4.56
N ASN A 69 6.86 -8.87 5.36
CA ASN A 69 6.08 -10.12 5.34
C ASN A 69 4.58 -9.85 5.21
N PHE A 70 3.89 -10.71 4.45
CA PHE A 70 2.44 -10.66 4.27
C PHE A 70 1.85 -12.02 4.64
N ASP A 71 1.11 -12.05 5.74
CA ASP A 71 0.53 -13.27 6.31
C ASP A 71 -1.00 -13.13 6.36
N GLY A 72 -1.73 -14.14 5.87
CA GLY A 72 -3.19 -14.12 5.80
C GLY A 72 -3.80 -12.93 5.06
N CYS A 73 -3.04 -12.27 4.17
CA CYS A 73 -3.50 -11.04 3.51
C CYS A 73 -4.29 -11.31 2.24
N ASN A 74 -5.36 -10.55 2.04
CA ASN A 74 -6.02 -10.40 0.75
C ASN A 74 -5.38 -9.25 -0.03
N MET A 75 -4.70 -9.55 -1.14
CA MET A 75 -3.94 -8.56 -1.92
C MET A 75 -4.81 -7.62 -2.78
N GLY A 76 -6.13 -7.80 -2.77
CA GLY A 76 -7.09 -6.97 -3.51
C GLY A 76 -7.63 -7.64 -4.77
N ASP A 77 -8.52 -6.92 -5.47
CA ASP A 77 -9.18 -7.44 -6.69
C ASP A 77 -8.23 -7.37 -7.89
N ALA A 78 -7.82 -8.55 -8.35
CA ALA A 78 -6.96 -8.70 -9.53
C ALA A 78 -7.74 -8.74 -10.86
N HIS A 79 -9.07 -8.69 -10.84
CA HIS A 79 -9.93 -8.80 -12.02
C HIS A 79 -9.59 -10.00 -12.94
N GLY A 80 -9.29 -11.16 -12.31
CA GLY A 80 -9.07 -12.44 -12.99
C GLY A 80 -7.61 -12.81 -13.29
N ASP A 81 -6.68 -11.85 -13.43
CA ASP A 81 -5.24 -12.12 -13.56
C ASP A 81 -4.47 -11.44 -12.41
N PRO A 82 -3.85 -12.19 -11.48
CA PRO A 82 -3.02 -11.63 -10.40
C PRO A 82 -1.98 -10.61 -10.84
N ARG A 83 -1.48 -10.71 -12.08
CA ARG A 83 -0.49 -9.76 -12.62
C ARG A 83 -1.03 -8.35 -12.78
N ASN A 84 -2.35 -8.16 -12.79
CA ASN A 84 -2.97 -6.82 -12.81
C ASN A 84 -2.65 -6.00 -11.54
N LEU A 85 -2.28 -6.67 -10.44
CA LEU A 85 -1.82 -6.01 -9.22
C LEU A 85 -0.33 -5.62 -9.27
N MET A 86 0.40 -5.98 -10.33
CA MET A 86 1.86 -5.89 -10.39
C MET A 86 2.33 -4.87 -11.41
N LEU A 87 3.29 -4.04 -11.01
CA LEU A 87 3.95 -3.06 -11.87
C LEU A 87 5.43 -3.41 -11.98
N SER A 88 5.88 -3.75 -13.19
CA SER A 88 7.28 -4.08 -13.45
C SER A 88 8.12 -2.81 -13.65
N PRO A 89 9.15 -2.56 -12.82
CA PRO A 89 10.04 -1.43 -13.05
C PRO A 89 10.86 -1.64 -14.33
N GLN A 90 11.00 -0.59 -15.13
CA GLN A 90 11.81 -0.63 -16.36
C GLN A 90 13.30 -0.37 -16.10
N GLY A 91 13.62 0.32 -15.01
CA GLY A 91 14.99 0.57 -14.58
C GLY A 91 15.57 -0.63 -13.84
N PRO A 92 16.78 -1.10 -14.16
CA PRO A 92 17.34 -2.33 -13.58
C PRO A 92 17.81 -2.18 -12.13
N GLN A 93 18.01 -0.94 -11.65
CA GLN A 93 18.62 -0.65 -10.35
C GLN A 93 17.69 0.09 -9.38
N ARG A 94 16.63 0.72 -9.89
CA ARG A 94 15.80 1.62 -9.08
C ARG A 94 14.41 1.81 -9.71
N VAL A 95 13.43 1.98 -8.83
CA VAL A 95 12.10 2.51 -9.14
C VAL A 95 11.86 3.78 -8.32
N THR A 96 11.15 4.75 -8.88
CA THR A 96 10.82 6.04 -8.24
C THR A 96 9.32 6.26 -8.31
N GLY A 97 8.72 6.76 -7.24
CA GLY A 97 7.27 7.00 -7.12
C GLY A 97 6.53 6.06 -6.15
N PRO A 98 6.83 4.74 -6.10
CA PRO A 98 6.23 3.84 -5.12
C PRO A 98 6.55 4.21 -3.68
N ILE A 99 5.71 3.76 -2.76
CA ILE A 99 5.87 3.93 -1.31
C ILE A 99 6.71 2.75 -0.79
N PRO A 100 7.94 2.99 -0.31
CA PRO A 100 8.81 1.92 0.16
C PRO A 100 8.50 1.52 1.61
N PHE A 101 8.46 0.21 1.84
CA PHE A 101 8.30 -0.41 3.15
C PHE A 101 9.51 -1.27 3.49
N LYS A 102 9.99 -1.23 4.73
CA LYS A 102 11.13 -2.04 5.21
C LYS A 102 10.83 -2.64 6.58
N ASN A 103 11.14 -3.91 6.80
CA ASN A 103 10.91 -4.60 8.08
C ASN A 103 9.47 -4.46 8.59
N CYS A 104 8.49 -4.53 7.69
CA CYS A 104 7.08 -4.36 8.02
C CYS A 104 6.32 -5.70 7.99
N GLN A 105 5.37 -5.86 8.90
CA GLN A 105 4.51 -7.04 8.95
C GLN A 105 3.07 -6.64 8.62
N PHE A 106 2.45 -7.34 7.67
CA PHE A 106 1.04 -7.24 7.36
C PHE A 106 0.38 -8.57 7.71
N ILE A 107 -0.59 -8.55 8.61
CA ILE A 107 -1.22 -9.76 9.16
C ILE A 107 -2.73 -9.61 9.06
N ASN A 108 -3.36 -10.53 8.35
CA ASN A 108 -4.81 -10.55 8.09
C ASN A 108 -5.32 -9.20 7.53
N CYS A 109 -4.49 -8.52 6.74
CA CYS A 109 -4.84 -7.26 6.12
C CYS A 109 -5.59 -7.47 4.81
N ASN A 110 -6.47 -6.52 4.48
CA ASN A 110 -7.08 -6.42 3.16
C ASN A 110 -6.48 -5.24 2.42
N PHE A 111 -6.07 -5.44 1.17
CA PHE A 111 -5.54 -4.37 0.31
C PHE A 111 -6.61 -3.92 -0.68
N LEU A 112 -6.79 -2.61 -0.83
CA LEU A 112 -7.76 -2.00 -1.74
C LEU A 112 -7.12 -0.90 -2.58
N GLY A 113 -7.15 -1.05 -3.91
CA GLY A 113 -6.57 -0.05 -4.82
C GLY A 113 -5.05 0.09 -4.71
N VAL A 114 -4.37 -0.98 -4.26
CA VAL A 114 -2.91 -1.01 -4.08
C VAL A 114 -2.28 -1.90 -5.15
N GLY A 115 -1.36 -1.34 -5.91
CA GLY A 115 -0.46 -2.11 -6.77
C GLY A 115 0.85 -2.45 -6.04
N PHE A 116 1.58 -3.43 -6.55
CA PHE A 116 2.85 -3.90 -5.98
C PHE A 116 3.96 -3.82 -7.04
N THR A 117 5.15 -3.42 -6.62
CA THR A 117 6.33 -3.38 -7.50
C THR A 117 7.56 -3.87 -6.75
N GLY A 118 8.60 -4.27 -7.47
CA GLY A 118 9.83 -4.78 -6.87
C GLY A 118 10.74 -5.42 -7.90
N SER A 119 11.68 -6.25 -7.42
CA SER A 119 12.52 -7.07 -8.29
C SER A 119 11.68 -8.06 -9.10
N SER A 120 12.19 -8.51 -10.25
CA SER A 120 11.53 -9.55 -11.05
C SER A 120 11.26 -10.81 -10.22
N ALA A 121 12.22 -11.25 -9.40
CA ALA A 121 12.07 -12.39 -8.51
C ALA A 121 10.92 -12.21 -7.51
N PHE A 122 10.74 -11.00 -6.95
CA PHE A 122 9.62 -10.69 -6.08
C PHE A 122 8.28 -10.80 -6.81
N LEU A 123 8.16 -10.17 -7.99
CA LEU A 123 6.94 -10.18 -8.79
C LEU A 123 6.56 -11.60 -9.24
N ASP A 124 7.54 -12.40 -9.65
CA ASP A 124 7.34 -13.80 -10.04
C ASP A 124 6.83 -14.65 -8.86
N ASN A 125 7.40 -14.46 -7.67
CA ASN A 125 6.96 -15.18 -6.47
C ASN A 125 5.55 -14.79 -6.05
N MET A 126 5.22 -13.49 -6.12
CA MET A 126 3.88 -12.99 -5.84
C MET A 126 2.86 -13.56 -6.84
N ALA A 127 3.19 -13.59 -8.13
CA ALA A 127 2.32 -14.15 -9.16
C ALA A 127 2.04 -15.64 -8.92
N LYS A 128 3.07 -16.41 -8.53
CA LYS A 128 2.90 -17.83 -8.19
C LYS A 128 2.00 -18.02 -6.97
N ALA A 129 2.22 -17.23 -5.91
CA ALA A 129 1.45 -17.33 -4.67
C ALA A 129 -0.03 -17.02 -4.89
N LEU A 130 -0.34 -16.01 -5.71
CA LEU A 130 -1.72 -15.59 -6.00
C LEU A 130 -2.42 -16.44 -7.06
N ALA A 131 -1.67 -17.18 -7.88
CA ALA A 131 -2.23 -18.13 -8.84
C ALA A 131 -2.64 -19.46 -8.20
N GLN A 132 -2.19 -19.78 -6.98
CA GLN A 132 -2.66 -20.95 -6.27
C GLN A 132 -4.11 -20.72 -5.82
N PRO A 133 -5.01 -21.72 -5.98
CA PRO A 133 -6.33 -21.65 -5.38
C PRO A 133 -6.18 -21.37 -3.88
N GLN A 134 -6.78 -20.30 -3.39
CA GLN A 134 -7.02 -20.14 -1.97
C GLN A 134 -8.05 -21.20 -1.61
N ASP A 135 -7.59 -22.41 -1.25
CA ASP A 135 -8.45 -23.47 -0.73
C ASP A 135 -9.22 -22.87 0.43
N SER A 136 -10.47 -22.55 0.13
CA SER A 136 -11.30 -21.71 0.97
C SER A 136 -11.62 -22.51 2.23
N ALA A 137 -11.40 -21.85 3.36
CA ALA A 137 -11.91 -22.21 4.67
C ALA A 137 -13.22 -23.00 4.59
N THR A 138 -13.11 -24.31 4.79
CA THR A 138 -14.19 -25.15 5.29
C THR A 138 -13.69 -25.74 6.59
N GLN A 139 -13.92 -25.01 7.69
CA GLN A 139 -14.20 -25.55 9.03
C GLN A 139 -14.68 -24.42 9.93
#